data_AF-A0A2N2PTV1-F1
#
_entry.id   AF-A0A2N2PTV1-F1
#
_cell.length_a   1.000
_cell.length_b   1.000
_cell.length_c   1.000
_cell.angle_alpha   90.00
_cell.angle_beta   90.00
_cell.angle_gamma   90.00
#
_symmetry.space_group_name_H-M   'P 1'
#
loop_
_entity.id
_entity.type
_entity.pdbx_description
1 polymer ?
#
loop_
_entity_poly.entity_id
_entity_poly.type
_entity_poly.pdbx_seq_one_letter_code
_entity_poly.pdbx_strand_id
1 'polypeptide(L)'
;MAVVISSIIQWVIVPCIMLALFVYSMVISGSVKGSEQKTSAWAGFWAGLVLFVVYVVSQLSLLREPDFGFSRLPGFLVVPMGLGFVIGFLFLWMVKVTVPTRLVGLITLLLSAVSTSALFTYIFINSLRVSVLYWALGTALGILLHIVFFPTSVRDLFD
;
A
#
# COMPACT_ATOMS: atom_id res chain seq x y z
N MET A 1 -21.39 3.74 19.67
CA MET A 1 -19.92 3.85 19.79
C MET A 1 -19.18 2.87 18.89
N ALA A 2 -19.43 1.54 18.98
CA ALA A 2 -18.75 0.55 18.12
C ALA A 2 -18.89 0.80 16.60
N VAL A 3 -20.08 1.22 16.15
CA VAL A 3 -20.32 1.57 14.73
C VAL A 3 -19.45 2.74 14.29
N VAL A 4 -19.35 3.80 15.10
CA VAL A 4 -18.53 4.99 14.81
C VAL A 4 -17.05 4.62 14.69
N ILE A 5 -16.53 3.81 15.61
CA ILE A 5 -15.15 3.33 15.59
C ILE A 5 -14.89 2.51 14.32
N SER A 6 -15.79 1.59 13.99
CA SER A 6 -15.69 0.78 12.76
C SER A 6 -15.69 1.65 11.51
N SER A 7 -16.56 2.65 11.44
CA SER A 7 -16.62 3.59 10.32
C SER A 7 -15.33 4.40 10.16
N ILE A 8 -14.76 4.90 11.26
CA ILE A 8 -13.49 5.65 11.22
C ILE A 8 -12.35 4.77 10.71
N ILE A 9 -12.22 3.54 11.23
CA ILE A 9 -11.15 2.63 10.79
C ILE A 9 -11.28 2.34 9.29
N GLN A 10 -12.48 2.05 8.83
CA GLN A 10 -12.74 1.63 7.45
C GLN A 10 -12.62 2.79 6.46
N TRP A 11 -13.16 3.96 6.77
CA TRP A 11 -13.25 5.06 5.81
C TRP A 11 -12.15 6.11 5.94
N VAL A 12 -11.46 6.15 7.08
CA VAL A 12 -10.36 7.11 7.31
C VAL A 12 -9.04 6.36 7.35
N ILE A 13 -8.86 5.44 8.29
CA ILE A 13 -7.54 4.85 8.57
C ILE A 13 -7.04 4.00 7.40
N VAL A 14 -7.86 3.07 6.90
CA VAL A 14 -7.45 2.14 5.82
C VAL A 14 -7.13 2.89 4.51
N PRO A 15 -7.98 3.81 4.02
CA PRO A 15 -7.65 4.65 2.86
C PRO A 15 -6.41 5.50 3.08
N CYS A 16 -6.23 6.08 4.28
CA CYS A 16 -5.02 6.84 4.62
C CYS A 16 -3.75 5.98 4.54
N ILE A 17 -3.77 4.71 4.97
CA ILE A 17 -2.61 3.80 4.83
C ILE A 17 -2.28 3.58 3.36
N MET A 18 -3.27 3.30 2.52
CA MET A 18 -3.06 3.07 1.09
C MET A 18 -2.55 4.33 0.38
N LEU A 19 -3.13 5.48 0.72
CA LEU A 19 -2.69 6.78 0.22
C LEU A 19 -1.26 7.08 0.65
N ALA A 20 -0.90 6.79 1.90
CA ALA A 20 0.46 6.96 2.40
C ALA A 20 1.46 6.10 1.63
N LEU A 21 1.14 4.83 1.34
CA LEU A 21 1.98 3.97 0.51
C LEU A 21 2.13 4.50 -0.93
N PHE A 22 1.03 5.01 -1.51
CA PHE A 22 1.06 5.64 -2.83
C PHE A 22 1.95 6.89 -2.84
N VAL A 23 1.76 7.80 -1.89
CA VAL A 23 2.58 9.01 -1.73
C VAL A 23 4.04 8.62 -1.48
N TYR A 24 4.31 7.59 -0.70
CA TYR A 24 5.65 7.08 -0.47
C TYR A 24 6.33 6.61 -1.77
N SER A 25 5.59 5.99 -2.70
CA SER A 25 6.11 5.66 -4.03
C SER A 25 6.52 6.89 -4.84
N MET A 26 5.75 7.98 -4.73
CA MET A 26 6.05 9.26 -5.39
C MET A 26 7.28 9.93 -4.77
N VAL A 27 7.37 9.93 -3.43
CA VAL A 27 8.51 10.47 -2.68
C VAL A 27 9.79 9.72 -3.03
N ILE A 28 9.79 8.38 -3.01
CA ILE A 28 10.96 7.58 -3.43
C ILE A 28 11.37 7.96 -4.85
N SER A 29 10.42 8.08 -5.78
CA SER A 29 10.72 8.44 -7.17
C SER A 29 11.35 9.84 -7.31
N GLY A 30 11.00 10.77 -6.41
CA GLY A 30 11.56 12.12 -6.36
C GLY A 30 12.92 12.21 -5.69
N SER A 31 13.18 11.39 -4.67
CA SER A 31 14.38 11.48 -3.81
C SER A 31 15.64 10.81 -4.38
N VAL A 32 15.53 10.09 -5.50
CA VAL A 32 16.68 9.42 -6.13
C VAL A 32 17.63 10.44 -6.79
N LYS A 33 18.91 10.43 -6.39
CA LYS A 33 19.92 11.41 -6.81
C LYS A 33 20.48 11.18 -8.23
N GLY A 34 20.59 9.94 -8.70
CA GLY A 34 21.16 9.63 -10.01
C GLY A 34 20.15 9.77 -11.16
N SER A 35 20.57 10.36 -12.29
CA SER A 35 19.69 10.65 -13.43
C SER A 35 19.07 9.40 -14.07
N GLU A 36 19.87 8.33 -14.23
CA GLU A 36 19.39 7.04 -14.74
C GLU A 36 18.38 6.39 -13.77
N GLN A 37 18.72 6.31 -12.47
CA GLN A 37 17.84 5.69 -11.49
C GLN A 37 16.55 6.50 -11.28
N LYS A 38 16.61 7.84 -11.35
CA LYS A 38 15.44 8.71 -11.26
C LYS A 38 14.48 8.47 -12.43
N THR A 39 15.02 8.34 -13.64
CA THR A 39 14.21 8.02 -14.83
C THR A 39 13.56 6.65 -14.69
N SER A 40 14.31 5.64 -14.22
CA SER A 40 13.78 4.31 -13.91
C SER A 40 12.67 4.35 -12.85
N ALA A 41 12.85 5.12 -11.77
CA ALA A 41 11.87 5.27 -10.70
C ALA A 41 10.56 5.91 -11.18
N TRP A 42 10.64 7.01 -11.93
CA TRP A 42 9.45 7.64 -12.51
C TRP A 42 8.78 6.76 -13.56
N ALA A 43 9.54 6.10 -14.42
CA ALA A 43 9.00 5.14 -15.38
C ALA A 43 8.26 4.00 -14.65
N GLY A 44 8.82 3.52 -13.55
CA GLY A 44 8.20 2.55 -12.66
C GLY A 44 6.88 3.03 -12.10
N PHE A 45 6.85 4.21 -11.46
CA PHE A 45 5.64 4.82 -10.94
C PHE A 45 4.53 4.96 -12.00
N TRP A 46 4.86 5.50 -13.19
CA TRP A 46 3.88 5.63 -14.27
C TRP A 46 3.42 4.29 -14.82
N ALA A 47 4.33 3.32 -14.97
CA ALA A 47 3.97 1.96 -15.37
C ALA A 47 3.03 1.30 -14.35
N GLY A 48 3.22 1.57 -13.05
CA GLY A 48 2.32 1.09 -12.02
C GLY A 48 0.91 1.70 -12.09
N LEU A 49 0.80 2.99 -12.47
CA LEU A 49 -0.49 3.61 -12.76
C LEU A 49 -1.16 3.03 -14.01
N VAL A 50 -0.41 2.74 -15.06
CA VAL A 50 -0.93 2.04 -16.24
C VAL A 50 -1.41 0.64 -15.85
N LEU A 51 -0.65 -0.09 -15.04
CA LEU A 51 -1.05 -1.40 -14.53
C LEU A 51 -2.32 -1.34 -13.68
N PHE A 52 -2.47 -0.28 -12.87
CA PHE A 52 -3.71 -0.01 -12.16
C PHE A 52 -4.90 0.20 -13.12
N VAL A 53 -4.74 0.96 -14.20
CA VAL A 53 -5.81 1.12 -15.21
C VAL A 53 -6.17 -0.23 -15.84
N VAL A 54 -5.18 -1.03 -16.22
CA VAL A 54 -5.40 -2.40 -16.74
C VAL A 54 -6.17 -3.25 -15.71
N TYR A 55 -5.80 -3.16 -14.43
CA TYR A 55 -6.48 -3.85 -13.35
C TYR A 55 -7.94 -3.40 -13.23
N VAL A 56 -8.23 -2.10 -13.19
CA VAL A 56 -9.60 -1.57 -13.14
C VAL A 56 -10.43 -2.08 -14.30
N VAL A 57 -9.90 -2.02 -15.53
CA VAL A 57 -10.57 -2.54 -16.73
C VAL A 57 -10.89 -4.04 -16.60
N SER A 58 -9.96 -4.83 -16.03
CA SER A 58 -10.16 -6.27 -15.81
C SER A 58 -11.26 -6.59 -14.79
N GLN A 59 -11.57 -5.66 -13.87
CA GLN A 59 -12.53 -5.84 -12.78
C GLN A 59 -13.88 -5.15 -13.03
N LEU A 60 -14.10 -4.56 -14.22
CA LEU A 60 -15.33 -3.83 -14.53
C LEU A 60 -16.61 -4.65 -14.29
N SER A 61 -16.57 -5.96 -14.55
CA SER A 61 -17.70 -6.87 -14.34
C SER A 61 -18.03 -7.13 -12.87
N LEU A 62 -17.09 -6.85 -11.97
CA LEU A 62 -17.21 -7.05 -10.53
C LEU A 62 -17.52 -5.74 -9.78
N LEU A 63 -17.57 -4.63 -10.50
CA LEU A 63 -17.97 -3.34 -9.95
C LEU A 63 -19.41 -3.41 -9.42
N ARG A 64 -19.57 -3.06 -8.15
CA ARG A 64 -20.88 -2.83 -7.53
C ARG A 64 -20.87 -1.45 -6.90
N GLU A 65 -22.07 -0.89 -6.72
CA GLU A 65 -22.22 0.33 -5.95
C GLU A 65 -21.57 0.16 -4.56
N PRO A 66 -20.81 1.15 -4.08
CA PRO A 66 -20.15 1.05 -2.78
C PRO A 66 -21.20 0.92 -1.70
N ASP A 67 -21.30 -0.27 -1.10
CA ASP A 67 -22.17 -0.52 0.04
C ASP A 67 -21.53 0.10 1.29
N PHE A 68 -22.24 1.06 1.90
CA PHE A 68 -21.86 1.75 3.14
C PHE A 68 -22.42 1.04 4.40
N GLY A 69 -23.19 -0.04 4.24
CA GLY A 69 -23.84 -0.79 5.30
C GLY A 69 -22.90 -1.75 6.04
N PHE A 70 -22.10 -1.23 6.98
CA PHE A 70 -21.29 -2.08 7.87
C PHE A 70 -21.99 -2.31 9.19
N SER A 71 -22.73 -3.42 9.28
CA SER A 71 -23.43 -3.76 10.52
C SER A 71 -22.53 -4.48 11.54
N ARG A 72 -21.42 -5.13 11.11
CA ARG A 72 -20.45 -5.80 11.99
C ARG A 72 -19.06 -5.83 11.36
N LEU A 73 -18.03 -5.66 12.19
CA LEU A 73 -16.66 -6.02 11.81
C LEU A 73 -16.65 -7.53 11.49
N PRO A 74 -16.20 -7.92 10.29
CA PRO A 74 -16.10 -9.33 9.90
C PRO A 74 -15.12 -10.06 10.83
N GLY A 75 -15.23 -11.40 10.87
CA GLY A 75 -14.33 -12.23 11.68
C GLY A 75 -12.86 -11.91 11.40
N PHE A 76 -12.04 -11.98 12.46
CA PHE A 76 -10.62 -11.66 12.38
C PHE A 76 -9.89 -12.58 11.42
N LEU A 77 -9.35 -12.04 10.33
CA LEU A 77 -8.59 -12.80 9.35
C LEU A 77 -7.10 -12.75 9.68
N VAL A 78 -6.65 -13.76 10.44
CA VAL A 78 -5.26 -13.89 10.90
C VAL A 78 -4.27 -13.96 9.72
N VAL A 79 -4.63 -14.67 8.64
CA VAL A 79 -3.72 -14.93 7.52
C VAL A 79 -3.37 -13.64 6.74
N PRO A 80 -4.34 -12.86 6.22
CA PRO A 80 -4.08 -11.56 5.61
C PRO A 80 -3.30 -10.60 6.51
N MET A 81 -3.64 -10.57 7.81
CA MET A 81 -2.98 -9.68 8.76
C MET A 81 -1.53 -10.10 9.00
N GLY A 82 -1.28 -11.40 9.23
CA GLY A 82 0.06 -11.93 9.49
C GLY A 82 0.98 -11.77 8.29
N LEU A 83 0.49 -12.07 7.08
CA LEU A 83 1.27 -11.85 5.86
C LEU A 83 1.50 -10.36 5.60
N GLY A 84 0.47 -9.52 5.79
CA GLY A 84 0.61 -8.08 5.67
C GLY A 84 1.67 -7.53 6.62
N PHE A 85 1.69 -8.02 7.86
CA PHE A 85 2.69 -7.69 8.86
C PHE A 85 4.11 -8.06 8.43
N VAL A 86 4.33 -9.30 7.98
CA VAL A 86 5.65 -9.74 7.51
C VAL A 86 6.10 -8.91 6.31
N ILE A 87 5.23 -8.69 5.33
CA ILE A 87 5.53 -7.86 4.16
C ILE A 87 5.87 -6.43 4.57
N GLY A 88 5.05 -5.80 5.43
CA GLY A 88 5.28 -4.44 5.90
C GLY A 88 6.58 -4.30 6.69
N PHE A 89 6.92 -5.29 7.51
CA PHE A 89 8.17 -5.31 8.26
C PHE A 89 9.39 -5.41 7.35
N LEU A 90 9.34 -6.27 6.32
CA LEU A 90 10.42 -6.42 5.35
C LEU A 90 10.46 -5.29 4.33
N PHE A 91 9.36 -4.57 4.13
CA PHE A 91 9.21 -3.53 3.12
C PHE A 91 10.27 -2.43 3.25
N LEU A 92 10.46 -1.86 4.44
CA LEU A 92 11.45 -0.80 4.65
C LEU A 92 12.88 -1.29 4.37
N TRP A 93 13.18 -2.54 4.74
CA TRP A 93 14.48 -3.15 4.45
C TRP A 93 14.69 -3.34 2.93
N MET A 94 13.67 -3.84 2.22
CA MET A 94 13.73 -3.97 0.76
C MET A 94 13.91 -2.63 0.07
N VAL A 95 13.21 -1.58 0.53
CA VAL A 95 13.35 -0.23 -0.01
C VAL A 95 14.78 0.26 0.20
N LYS A 96 15.33 0.16 1.41
CA LYS A 96 16.70 0.59 1.71
C LYS A 96 17.76 -0.07 0.82
N VAL A 97 17.65 -1.37 0.57
CA VAL A 97 18.58 -2.11 -0.30
C VAL A 97 18.40 -1.75 -1.77
N THR A 98 17.18 -1.47 -2.19
CA THR A 98 16.85 -1.31 -3.61
C THR A 98 17.00 0.13 -4.11
N VAL A 99 16.72 1.14 -3.28
CA VAL A 99 16.89 2.57 -3.58
C VAL A 99 18.23 2.92 -4.26
N PRO A 100 19.39 2.40 -3.84
CA PRO A 100 20.66 2.70 -4.53
C PRO A 100 20.84 1.97 -5.88
N THR A 101 20.02 0.96 -6.18
CA THR A 101 20.19 0.09 -7.36
C THR A 101 19.28 0.52 -8.53
N ARG A 102 19.44 -0.12 -9.70
CA ARG A 102 18.53 0.10 -10.84
C ARG A 102 17.12 -0.46 -10.63
N LEU A 103 16.90 -1.23 -9.56
CA LEU A 103 15.62 -1.89 -9.25
C LEU A 103 14.59 -0.95 -8.59
N VAL A 104 14.92 0.33 -8.36
CA VAL A 104 13.94 1.32 -7.84
C VAL A 104 12.70 1.44 -8.72
N GLY A 105 12.86 1.35 -10.04
CA GLY A 105 11.73 1.34 -10.96
C GLY A 105 10.74 0.20 -10.65
N LEU A 106 11.25 -0.99 -10.28
CA LEU A 106 10.39 -2.12 -9.93
C LEU A 106 9.62 -1.85 -8.63
N ILE A 107 10.28 -1.30 -7.61
CA ILE A 107 9.61 -1.00 -6.33
C ILE A 107 8.54 0.06 -6.50
N THR A 108 8.86 1.16 -7.19
CA THR A 108 7.93 2.26 -7.42
C THR A 108 6.74 1.82 -8.28
N LEU A 109 6.95 0.93 -9.25
CA LEU A 109 5.90 0.26 -10.00
C LEU A 109 4.99 -0.58 -9.10
N LEU A 110 5.57 -1.52 -8.34
CA LEU A 110 4.79 -2.40 -7.48
C LEU A 110 4.02 -1.60 -6.43
N LEU A 111 4.66 -0.61 -5.82
CA LEU A 111 4.06 0.17 -4.75
C LEU A 111 2.92 1.05 -5.26
N SER A 112 3.10 1.74 -6.39
CA SER A 112 2.03 2.55 -7.00
C SER A 112 0.88 1.68 -7.50
N ALA A 113 1.15 0.56 -8.17
CA ALA A 113 0.13 -0.37 -8.64
C ALA A 113 -0.65 -1.02 -7.49
N VAL A 114 0.04 -1.54 -6.48
CA VAL A 114 -0.59 -2.23 -5.34
C VAL A 114 -1.40 -1.26 -4.48
N SER A 115 -0.87 -0.07 -4.18
CA SER A 115 -1.59 0.91 -3.34
C SER A 115 -2.88 1.42 -4.01
N THR A 116 -2.83 1.76 -5.30
CA THR A 116 -4.00 2.22 -6.06
C THR A 116 -5.01 1.10 -6.30
N SER A 117 -4.54 -0.10 -6.67
CA SER A 117 -5.40 -1.27 -6.87
C SER A 117 -6.05 -1.71 -5.56
N ALA A 118 -5.31 -1.72 -4.45
CA ALA A 118 -5.85 -2.05 -3.14
C ALA A 118 -6.93 -1.04 -2.72
N LEU A 119 -6.71 0.26 -2.95
CA LEU A 119 -7.71 1.30 -2.66
C LEU A 119 -8.98 1.12 -3.49
N PHE A 120 -8.83 0.87 -4.79
CA PHE A 120 -9.97 0.59 -5.67
C PHE A 120 -10.73 -0.67 -5.23
N THR A 121 -10.03 -1.77 -5.01
CA THR A 121 -10.62 -3.04 -4.54
C THR A 121 -11.32 -2.85 -3.21
N TYR A 122 -10.75 -2.06 -2.31
CA TYR A 122 -11.35 -1.75 -1.03
C TYR A 122 -12.68 -1.00 -1.18
N ILE A 123 -12.74 0.00 -2.05
CA ILE A 123 -13.93 0.83 -2.23
C ILE A 123 -15.01 0.05 -3.00
N PHE A 124 -14.67 -0.58 -4.12
CA PHE A 124 -15.63 -1.09 -5.10
C PHE A 124 -15.91 -2.59 -5.02
N ILE A 125 -15.02 -3.39 -4.42
CA ILE A 125 -15.13 -4.86 -4.40
C ILE A 125 -15.38 -5.36 -2.97
N ASN A 126 -16.67 -5.47 -2.61
CA ASN A 126 -17.09 -5.81 -1.24
C ASN A 126 -16.55 -7.17 -0.76
N SER A 127 -16.45 -8.18 -1.64
CA SER A 127 -15.94 -9.51 -1.29
C SER A 127 -14.48 -9.52 -0.83
N LEU A 128 -13.66 -8.60 -1.33
CA LEU A 128 -12.24 -8.50 -1.00
C LEU A 128 -11.93 -7.45 0.07
N ARG A 129 -12.87 -6.54 0.32
CA ARG A 129 -12.72 -5.40 1.24
C ARG A 129 -12.18 -5.80 2.61
N VAL A 130 -12.69 -6.87 3.19
CA VAL A 130 -12.27 -7.39 4.50
C VAL A 130 -10.82 -7.87 4.48
N SER A 131 -10.46 -8.64 3.46
CA SER A 131 -9.10 -9.15 3.29
C SER A 131 -8.13 -7.99 3.14
N VAL A 132 -8.45 -7.04 2.25
CA VAL A 132 -7.64 -5.85 1.99
C VAL A 132 -7.47 -4.98 3.24
N LEU A 133 -8.51 -4.86 4.07
CA LEU A 133 -8.42 -4.17 5.37
C LEU A 133 -7.35 -4.78 6.27
N TYR A 134 -7.37 -6.11 6.45
CA TYR A 134 -6.40 -6.79 7.31
C TYR A 134 -4.99 -6.79 6.73
N TRP A 135 -4.86 -6.86 5.40
CA TRP A 135 -3.59 -6.64 4.71
C TRP A 135 -3.02 -5.24 5.02
N ALA A 136 -3.83 -4.19 4.83
CA ALA A 136 -3.38 -2.81 5.07
C ALA A 136 -2.99 -2.56 6.53
N LEU A 137 -3.80 -3.02 7.48
CA LEU A 137 -3.49 -2.90 8.91
C LEU A 137 -2.24 -3.70 9.30
N GLY A 138 -2.12 -4.94 8.79
CA GLY A 138 -0.93 -5.76 8.99
C GLY A 138 0.32 -5.05 8.46
N THR A 139 0.27 -4.56 7.22
CA THR A 139 1.39 -3.84 6.60
C THR A 139 1.77 -2.58 7.37
N ALA A 140 0.80 -1.76 7.78
CA ALA A 140 1.07 -0.59 8.60
C ALA A 140 1.73 -0.96 9.94
N LEU A 141 1.22 -1.99 10.62
CA LEU A 141 1.80 -2.48 11.87
C LEU A 141 3.23 -2.99 11.68
N GLY A 142 3.47 -3.76 10.62
CA GLY A 142 4.81 -4.28 10.28
C GLY A 142 5.81 -3.16 10.01
N ILE A 143 5.41 -2.14 9.24
CA ILE A 143 6.24 -0.96 8.95
C ILE A 143 6.56 -0.22 10.25
N LEU A 144 5.55 0.10 11.06
CA LEU A 144 5.76 0.81 12.33
C LEU A 144 6.67 0.03 13.27
N LEU A 145 6.48 -1.28 13.37
CA LEU A 145 7.30 -2.13 14.22
C LEU A 145 8.76 -2.16 13.73
N HIS A 146 8.98 -2.23 12.42
CA HIS A 146 10.34 -2.13 11.85
C HIS A 146 11.00 -0.80 12.23
N ILE A 147 10.27 0.32 12.21
CA ILE A 147 10.79 1.63 12.62
C ILE A 147 11.15 1.64 14.11
N VAL A 148 10.32 1.01 14.96
CA VAL A 148 10.61 0.90 16.41
C VAL A 148 11.89 0.13 16.67
N PHE A 149 12.13 -0.98 15.96
CA PHE A 149 13.36 -1.78 16.13
C PHE A 149 14.59 -1.20 15.41
N PHE A 150 14.40 -0.53 14.28
CA PHE A 150 15.47 -0.02 13.41
C PHE A 150 15.21 1.45 13.01
N PRO A 151 15.26 2.40 13.96
CA PRO A 151 14.93 3.80 13.69
C PRO A 151 15.88 4.47 12.68
N THR A 152 17.12 3.99 12.56
CA THR A 152 18.10 4.47 11.58
C THR A 152 17.71 4.16 10.14
N SER A 153 16.87 3.15 9.90
CA SER A 153 16.43 2.74 8.56
C SER A 153 15.68 3.86 7.82
N VAL A 154 14.95 4.72 8.55
CA VAL A 154 14.23 5.86 7.97
C VAL A 154 15.16 7.03 7.71
N ARG A 155 16.15 7.27 8.58
CA ARG A 155 17.07 8.41 8.48
C ARG A 155 17.96 8.31 7.24
N ASP A 156 18.52 7.12 7.02
CA ASP A 156 19.38 6.85 5.84
C ASP A 156 18.63 6.95 4.50
N LEU A 157 17.30 6.94 4.52
CA LEU A 157 16.45 6.93 3.32
C LEU A 157 16.21 8.35 2.77
N PHE A 158 16.40 9.39 3.60
CA PHE A 158 16.18 10.79 3.25
C PHE A 158 17.46 11.65 3.25
N ASP A 159 18.60 11.11 3.71
CA ASP A 159 19.92 11.77 3.66
C ASP A 159 20.63 11.59 2.30
#